data_AF-A0A8D2L3P9-F1
#
_entry.id   AF-A0A8D2L3P9-F1
#
_cell.length_a   1.000
_cell.length_b   1.000
_cell.length_c   1.000
_cell.angle_alpha   90.00
_cell.angle_beta   90.00
_cell.angle_gamma   90.00
#
_symmetry.space_group_name_H-M   'P 1'
#
loop_
_entity.id
_entity.type
_entity.pdbx_description
1 polymer ?
#
loop_
_entity_poly.entity_id
_entity_poly.type
_entity_poly.pdbx_seq_one_letter_code
_entity_poly.pdbx_strand_id
1 'polypeptide(L)'
;MGNAQKKFPSKGDGSKSEHKEAQKHRDPSESKARKGTPDKKTHKVVQNCEREGNGSLSNGRNNSENKEVKPKDAESSSAGICSSTLLPTTAAKLKAEGNELFKNGQFGDAVLRYTEAIENVVRIQSPEDLSILYSNRAACYLKEGNSVDCIQDCNSALELQPYSLKPLLRRALAYESMERYRQAYVDYKTVLQIDSGIQAANDNVNRLTRTLIDQDGPNWREKLPPIPVVPVSAQFYLHSSNTDSVETTRGHAPCENPEEKFKDLKNKGNEFVKKGNYEEALKKYSECMKLNSQELTIYTNRALCCLKLFQYEEAKKDCDYVLQTDDSNIKALYRRALANKGLEVSKESSLEHLSGYQERCPGCLP
;
A
#
# COMPACT_ATOMS: atom_id res chain seq x y z
N MET A 1 35.10 -53.78 44.62
CA MET A 1 35.23 -52.31 44.54
C MET A 1 33.91 -51.77 43.99
N GLY A 2 33.23 -50.77 44.57
CA GLY A 2 33.39 -50.18 45.90
C GLY A 2 32.57 -48.89 46.06
N ASN A 3 31.55 -48.91 46.95
CA ASN A 3 30.84 -47.76 47.55
C ASN A 3 30.01 -46.82 46.63
N ALA A 4 28.92 -46.17 47.09
CA ALA A 4 28.14 -46.34 48.33
C ALA A 4 26.71 -45.74 48.25
N GLN A 5 25.82 -46.25 49.13
CA GLN A 5 24.71 -45.59 49.87
C GLN A 5 23.83 -44.53 49.14
N LYS A 6 22.51 -44.72 48.91
CA LYS A 6 21.35 -44.96 49.82
C LYS A 6 21.09 -43.87 50.89
N LYS A 7 19.98 -43.11 50.77
CA LYS A 7 18.75 -43.22 51.62
C LYS A 7 17.66 -42.16 51.32
N PHE A 8 16.40 -42.60 51.42
CA PHE A 8 15.15 -41.82 51.64
C PHE A 8 14.67 -42.09 53.10
N PRO A 9 13.47 -41.67 53.56
CA PRO A 9 12.77 -40.36 53.59
C PRO A 9 12.40 -39.95 55.05
N SER A 10 11.48 -39.00 55.30
CA SER A 10 10.25 -39.20 56.14
C SER A 10 9.47 -37.90 56.50
N LYS A 11 8.22 -38.10 56.91
CA LYS A 11 7.11 -37.21 57.34
C LYS A 11 7.33 -36.49 58.68
N GLY A 12 6.42 -35.54 59.01
CA GLY A 12 5.87 -35.39 60.36
C GLY A 12 5.26 -34.02 60.73
N ASP A 13 3.94 -33.99 61.01
CA ASP A 13 3.12 -33.19 61.96
C ASP A 13 3.59 -31.79 62.50
N GLY A 14 2.74 -30.87 62.97
CA GLY A 14 1.27 -30.82 63.17
C GLY A 14 0.88 -29.70 64.19
N SER A 15 -0.41 -29.53 64.51
CA SER A 15 -1.01 -28.51 65.46
C SER A 15 -1.11 -27.07 64.90
N LYS A 16 -2.25 -26.34 64.97
CA LYS A 16 -3.07 -25.80 66.10
C LYS A 16 -2.38 -24.64 66.86
N SER A 17 -3.06 -23.54 67.26
CA SER A 17 -4.51 -23.20 67.26
C SER A 17 -4.79 -21.70 67.44
N GLU A 18 -5.99 -21.27 67.00
CA GLU A 18 -6.89 -20.21 67.55
C GLU A 18 -6.33 -18.93 68.21
N HIS A 19 -6.76 -17.75 67.72
CA HIS A 19 -7.70 -16.83 68.41
C HIS A 19 -8.11 -15.72 67.40
N LYS A 20 -9.38 -15.50 67.01
CA LYS A 20 -10.59 -15.01 67.70
C LYS A 20 -10.69 -13.48 67.83
N GLU A 21 -11.84 -12.97 67.35
CA GLU A 21 -12.48 -11.65 67.55
C GLU A 21 -12.38 -10.58 66.44
N ALA A 22 -13.39 -9.70 66.23
CA ALA A 22 -14.86 -9.87 66.24
C ALA A 22 -15.57 -8.57 65.79
N GLN A 23 -16.61 -8.70 64.95
CA GLN A 23 -17.64 -7.65 64.69
C GLN A 23 -17.12 -6.36 63.99
N LYS A 24 -17.95 -5.47 63.42
CA LYS A 24 -19.40 -5.24 63.58
C LYS A 24 -20.08 -4.70 62.30
N HIS A 25 -21.39 -4.90 62.21
CA HIS A 25 -22.29 -4.47 61.12
C HIS A 25 -22.23 -2.97 60.78
N ARG A 26 -22.56 -2.60 59.53
CA ARG A 26 -23.88 -2.01 59.20
C ARG A 26 -24.17 -1.81 57.70
N ASP A 27 -25.39 -2.21 57.35
CA ASP A 27 -26.23 -1.87 56.19
C ASP A 27 -27.67 -1.70 56.74
N PRO A 28 -28.67 -1.19 55.99
CA PRO A 28 -28.64 -0.24 54.86
C PRO A 28 -29.60 0.96 55.12
N SER A 29 -29.86 1.83 54.12
CA SER A 29 -31.24 2.23 53.68
C SER A 29 -31.31 3.48 52.76
N GLU A 30 -32.34 3.50 51.90
CA GLU A 30 -33.08 4.60 51.23
C GLU A 30 -32.61 6.08 51.36
N SER A 31 -32.81 6.99 50.37
CA SER A 31 -34.13 7.25 49.73
C SER A 31 -34.16 8.09 48.44
N LYS A 32 -35.12 7.76 47.55
CA LYS A 32 -36.05 8.63 46.76
C LYS A 32 -35.54 10.04 46.34
N ALA A 33 -35.16 10.33 45.09
CA ALA A 33 -35.94 10.41 43.83
C ALA A 33 -36.79 11.69 43.61
N ARG A 34 -36.76 12.25 42.38
CA ARG A 34 -37.93 12.80 41.63
C ARG A 34 -37.62 13.14 40.15
N LYS A 35 -38.66 13.09 39.31
CA LYS A 35 -38.69 13.54 37.89
C LYS A 35 -38.98 15.06 37.81
N GLY A 36 -38.68 15.73 36.68
CA GLY A 36 -38.88 17.17 36.55
C GLY A 36 -38.79 17.81 35.15
N THR A 37 -39.43 17.24 34.13
CA THR A 37 -39.87 17.96 32.91
C THR A 37 -41.41 17.93 32.85
N PRO A 38 -42.13 18.78 32.07
CA PRO A 38 -41.68 19.56 30.90
C PRO A 38 -42.23 21.02 30.77
N ASP A 39 -41.93 21.67 29.62
CA ASP A 39 -42.93 22.17 28.63
C ASP A 39 -42.94 23.68 28.22
N LYS A 40 -43.39 23.91 26.97
CA LYS A 40 -43.94 25.12 26.31
C LYS A 40 -43.10 26.39 26.02
N LYS A 41 -42.80 26.53 24.72
CA LYS A 41 -43.21 27.62 23.78
C LYS A 41 -43.20 29.10 24.23
N THR A 42 -42.57 29.96 23.43
CA THR A 42 -43.30 30.99 22.63
C THR A 42 -42.47 31.56 21.46
N HIS A 43 -43.13 32.32 20.57
CA HIS A 43 -42.64 32.82 19.27
C HIS A 43 -41.85 34.14 19.32
N LYS A 44 -41.09 34.40 18.24
CA LYS A 44 -40.84 35.68 17.52
C LYS A 44 -40.58 36.96 18.33
N VAL A 45 -39.56 37.71 17.91
CA VAL A 45 -39.74 38.92 17.04
C VAL A 45 -38.43 39.22 16.30
N VAL A 46 -38.52 39.91 15.16
CA VAL A 46 -37.39 40.38 14.33
C VAL A 46 -37.30 41.89 14.47
N GLN A 47 -36.08 42.44 14.61
CA GLN A 47 -35.82 43.82 14.18
C GLN A 47 -34.34 44.02 13.82
N ASN A 48 -34.10 44.67 12.68
CA ASN A 48 -32.78 45.07 12.20
C ASN A 48 -32.43 46.47 12.72
N CYS A 49 -31.14 46.82 12.70
CA CYS A 49 -30.70 48.20 12.46
C CYS A 49 -29.54 48.27 11.45
N GLU A 50 -29.77 49.04 10.39
CA GLU A 50 -28.80 49.78 9.55
C GLU A 50 -28.34 51.05 10.32
N ARG A 51 -27.32 51.87 9.99
CA ARG A 51 -26.37 52.10 8.86
C ARG A 51 -25.29 53.08 9.41
N GLU A 52 -24.15 53.48 8.81
CA GLU A 52 -23.30 53.11 7.66
C GLU A 52 -21.92 53.81 7.88
N GLY A 53 -20.88 53.55 7.08
CA GLY A 53 -19.69 54.43 7.08
C GLY A 53 -18.38 53.87 6.51
N ASN A 54 -17.92 54.42 5.38
CA ASN A 54 -16.61 54.11 4.77
C ASN A 54 -15.48 55.05 5.28
N GLY A 55 -14.23 54.59 5.21
CA GLY A 55 -13.03 55.44 5.38
C GLY A 55 -11.73 54.66 5.09
N SER A 56 -11.00 55.04 4.04
CA SER A 56 -9.90 54.24 3.47
C SER A 56 -8.57 55.00 3.36
N LEU A 57 -7.48 54.26 3.07
CA LEU A 57 -6.14 54.71 2.64
C LEU A 57 -5.23 55.26 3.76
N SER A 58 -4.16 54.56 4.18
CA SER A 58 -2.81 54.43 3.57
C SER A 58 -1.79 55.44 4.19
N ASN A 59 -0.47 55.24 4.24
CA ASN A 59 0.39 54.21 3.62
C ASN A 59 1.76 54.09 4.37
N GLY A 60 2.42 52.93 4.30
CA GLY A 60 3.88 52.88 4.08
C GLY A 60 4.85 52.46 5.19
N ARG A 61 5.45 51.27 4.99
CA ARG A 61 6.90 50.93 5.17
C ARG A 61 7.45 50.79 6.62
N ASN A 62 8.37 49.85 6.94
CA ASN A 62 9.20 48.93 6.12
C ASN A 62 9.42 47.54 6.78
N ASN A 63 9.75 46.56 5.93
CA ASN A 63 10.43 45.27 6.11
C ASN A 63 10.98 44.84 7.50
N SER A 64 10.83 43.54 7.83
CA SER A 64 11.95 42.59 7.63
C SER A 64 11.55 41.10 7.52
N GLU A 65 12.26 40.41 6.61
CA GLU A 65 12.59 38.97 6.51
C GLU A 65 11.51 37.87 6.67
N ASN A 66 11.01 37.38 5.52
CA ASN A 66 10.30 36.11 5.38
C ASN A 66 11.22 34.88 5.54
N LYS A 67 10.71 33.80 6.18
CA LYS A 67 11.12 32.41 5.87
C LYS A 67 10.13 31.33 6.33
N GLU A 68 8.84 31.49 6.04
CA GLU A 68 7.87 30.39 6.24
C GLU A 68 8.11 29.24 5.25
N VAL A 69 8.19 28.01 5.77
CA VAL A 69 8.36 26.79 4.99
C VAL A 69 7.00 26.16 4.74
N LYS A 70 6.47 26.29 3.51
CA LYS A 70 5.31 25.52 3.07
C LYS A 70 5.70 24.05 2.85
N PRO A 71 5.02 23.07 3.47
CA PRO A 71 4.99 21.72 2.95
C PRO A 71 4.30 21.74 1.58
N LYS A 72 5.01 21.34 0.54
CA LYS A 72 4.37 20.80 -0.66
C LYS A 72 4.21 19.31 -0.42
N ASP A 73 3.01 18.79 -0.62
CA ASP A 73 2.84 17.47 -1.22
C ASP A 73 1.53 17.44 -1.99
N ALA A 74 1.60 16.93 -3.23
CA ALA A 74 0.48 16.87 -4.15
C ALA A 74 -0.10 15.45 -4.20
N GLU A 75 -1.34 15.37 -4.67
CA GLU A 75 -2.18 14.18 -4.68
C GLU A 75 -1.56 12.93 -5.33
N SER A 76 -1.96 11.76 -4.81
CA SER A 76 -2.07 10.53 -5.61
C SER A 76 -3.52 10.05 -5.56
N SER A 77 -4.36 10.68 -6.39
CA SER A 77 -5.81 10.46 -6.44
C SER A 77 -6.18 9.21 -7.26
N SER A 78 -5.67 8.05 -6.85
CA SER A 78 -5.97 6.75 -7.44
C SER A 78 -7.37 6.24 -7.08
N ALA A 79 -8.35 6.72 -7.85
CA ALA A 79 -9.69 6.14 -7.91
C ALA A 79 -9.57 4.66 -8.33
N GLY A 80 -9.89 3.75 -7.42
CA GLY A 80 -9.76 2.31 -7.67
C GLY A 80 -10.83 1.85 -8.65
N ILE A 81 -10.41 1.51 -9.87
CA ILE A 81 -11.20 0.67 -10.77
C ILE A 81 -11.08 -0.77 -10.25
N CYS A 82 -12.21 -1.42 -10.03
CA CYS A 82 -12.31 -2.82 -9.64
C CYS A 82 -13.63 -3.37 -10.21
N SER A 83 -13.64 -4.64 -10.63
CA SER A 83 -14.73 -5.19 -11.43
C SER A 83 -16.06 -5.26 -10.67
N SER A 84 -16.98 -4.36 -10.99
CA SER A 84 -18.28 -4.22 -10.32
C SER A 84 -19.27 -5.28 -10.81
N THR A 85 -19.48 -6.32 -10.01
CA THR A 85 -20.59 -7.28 -10.24
C THR A 85 -21.92 -6.63 -9.85
N LEU A 86 -22.54 -5.95 -10.82
CA LEU A 86 -23.92 -5.43 -10.76
C LEU A 86 -24.23 -4.45 -9.61
N LEU A 87 -23.39 -3.43 -9.41
CA LEU A 87 -23.85 -2.22 -8.73
C LEU A 87 -25.15 -1.68 -9.37
N PRO A 88 -26.14 -1.28 -8.57
CA PRO A 88 -27.32 -0.57 -9.08
C PRO A 88 -26.88 0.69 -9.84
N THR A 89 -27.45 0.93 -11.03
CA THR A 89 -27.03 2.07 -11.88
C THR A 89 -27.29 3.43 -11.23
N THR A 90 -28.15 3.49 -10.21
CA THR A 90 -28.33 4.65 -9.31
C THR A 90 -27.15 4.81 -8.35
N ALA A 91 -26.83 3.77 -7.57
CA ALA A 91 -25.72 3.77 -6.62
C ALA A 91 -24.36 4.01 -7.30
N ALA A 92 -24.14 3.43 -8.49
CA ALA A 92 -22.93 3.66 -9.28
C ALA A 92 -22.76 5.13 -9.71
N LYS A 93 -23.86 5.81 -10.07
CA LYS A 93 -23.86 7.25 -10.40
C LYS A 93 -23.58 8.10 -9.18
N LEU A 94 -24.28 7.88 -8.07
CA LEU A 94 -24.07 8.61 -6.81
C LEU A 94 -22.63 8.43 -6.27
N LYS A 95 -22.06 7.22 -6.42
CA LYS A 95 -20.64 6.93 -6.14
C LYS A 95 -19.70 7.74 -7.03
N ALA A 96 -20.00 7.87 -8.33
CA ALA A 96 -19.21 8.68 -9.26
C ALA A 96 -19.34 10.19 -8.99
N GLU A 97 -20.54 10.70 -8.76
CA GLU A 97 -20.82 12.09 -8.39
C GLU A 97 -20.08 12.49 -7.10
N GLY A 98 -20.13 11.63 -6.07
CA GLY A 98 -19.33 11.80 -4.85
C GLY A 98 -17.82 11.80 -5.12
N ASN A 99 -17.32 10.95 -6.04
CA ASN A 99 -15.91 10.94 -6.42
C ASN A 99 -15.48 12.25 -7.11
N GLU A 100 -16.31 12.83 -7.99
CA GLU A 100 -15.98 14.10 -8.65
C GLU A 100 -16.04 15.28 -7.66
N LEU A 101 -17.05 15.32 -6.77
CA LEU A 101 -17.12 16.30 -5.69
C LEU A 101 -15.91 16.22 -4.75
N PHE A 102 -15.43 15.01 -4.44
CA PHE A 102 -14.21 14.82 -3.66
C PHE A 102 -12.96 15.38 -4.35
N LYS A 103 -12.79 15.18 -5.67
CA LYS A 103 -11.68 15.80 -6.44
C LYS A 103 -11.79 17.34 -6.44
N ASN A 104 -13.00 17.87 -6.52
CA ASN A 104 -13.26 19.30 -6.49
C ASN A 104 -13.09 19.92 -5.08
N GLY A 105 -12.77 19.12 -4.05
CA GLY A 105 -12.64 19.57 -2.66
C GLY A 105 -13.97 19.83 -1.94
N GLN A 106 -15.10 19.50 -2.56
CA GLN A 106 -16.44 19.65 -1.99
C GLN A 106 -16.80 18.45 -1.10
N PHE A 107 -16.06 18.29 0.00
CA PHE A 107 -16.14 17.10 0.87
C PHE A 107 -17.55 16.90 1.46
N GLY A 108 -18.21 17.95 1.95
CA GLY A 108 -19.56 17.85 2.50
C GLY A 108 -20.62 17.45 1.48
N ASP A 109 -20.55 17.97 0.25
CA ASP A 109 -21.44 17.55 -0.84
C ASP A 109 -21.19 16.09 -1.24
N ALA A 110 -19.93 15.66 -1.22
CA ALA A 110 -19.54 14.28 -1.47
C ALA A 110 -20.06 13.33 -0.37
N VAL A 111 -19.99 13.72 0.92
CA VAL A 111 -20.58 12.98 2.05
C VAL A 111 -22.06 12.72 1.82
N LEU A 112 -22.81 13.72 1.33
CA LEU A 112 -24.23 13.57 1.02
C LEU A 112 -24.47 12.56 -0.12
N ARG A 113 -23.75 12.66 -1.24
CA ARG A 113 -23.89 11.70 -2.36
C ARG A 113 -23.48 10.28 -1.97
N TYR A 114 -22.42 10.11 -1.19
CA TYR A 114 -22.03 8.80 -0.67
C TYR A 114 -23.06 8.24 0.33
N THR A 115 -23.73 9.09 1.13
CA THR A 115 -24.79 8.65 2.04
C THR A 115 -26.02 8.16 1.27
N GLU A 116 -26.45 8.87 0.22
CA GLU A 116 -27.51 8.40 -0.67
C GLU A 116 -27.12 7.10 -1.40
N ALA A 117 -25.86 6.96 -1.82
CA ALA A 117 -25.35 5.71 -2.40
C ALA A 117 -25.41 4.55 -1.40
N ILE A 118 -25.03 4.78 -0.13
CA ILE A 118 -25.10 3.81 0.97
C ILE A 118 -26.54 3.36 1.19
N GLU A 119 -27.50 4.28 1.28
CA GLU A 119 -28.93 3.94 1.43
C GLU A 119 -29.49 3.12 0.27
N ASN A 120 -28.99 3.32 -0.95
CA ASN A 120 -29.36 2.52 -2.12
C ASN A 120 -28.72 1.11 -2.08
N VAL A 121 -27.46 0.98 -1.66
CA VAL A 121 -26.76 -0.32 -1.58
C VAL A 121 -27.25 -1.17 -0.41
N VAL A 122 -27.55 -0.59 0.74
CA VAL A 122 -28.08 -1.32 1.92
C VAL A 122 -29.38 -2.07 1.59
N ARG A 123 -30.23 -1.53 0.71
CA ARG A 123 -31.46 -2.18 0.23
C ARG A 123 -31.21 -3.41 -0.65
N ILE A 124 -30.01 -3.53 -1.22
CA ILE A 124 -29.64 -4.51 -2.26
C ILE A 124 -28.52 -5.46 -1.79
N GLN A 125 -27.96 -5.22 -0.60
CA GLN A 125 -27.13 -6.16 0.17
C GLN A 125 -25.81 -6.57 -0.54
N SER A 126 -25.14 -5.66 -1.26
CA SER A 126 -23.73 -5.82 -1.66
C SER A 126 -22.79 -5.35 -0.53
N PRO A 127 -22.12 -6.24 0.23
CA PRO A 127 -21.29 -5.83 1.35
C PRO A 127 -19.96 -5.20 0.90
N GLU A 128 -19.42 -5.63 -0.24
CA GLU A 128 -18.14 -5.13 -0.76
C GLU A 128 -18.27 -3.69 -1.28
N ASP A 129 -19.31 -3.39 -2.06
CA ASP A 129 -19.61 -2.01 -2.47
C ASP A 129 -19.90 -1.10 -1.28
N LEU A 130 -20.61 -1.62 -0.28
CA LEU A 130 -20.94 -0.88 0.94
C LEU A 130 -19.67 -0.55 1.75
N SER A 131 -18.71 -1.48 1.83
CA SER A 131 -17.38 -1.21 2.41
C SER A 131 -16.62 -0.13 1.63
N ILE A 132 -16.65 -0.18 0.30
CA ILE A 132 -16.01 0.84 -0.56
C ILE A 132 -16.67 2.22 -0.36
N LEU A 133 -18.00 2.28 -0.23
CA LEU A 133 -18.73 3.53 -0.01
C LEU A 133 -18.44 4.14 1.36
N TYR A 134 -18.51 3.35 2.44
CA TYR A 134 -18.10 3.81 3.78
C TYR A 134 -16.65 4.29 3.78
N SER A 135 -15.74 3.54 3.16
CA SER A 135 -14.34 3.92 3.02
C SER A 135 -14.16 5.28 2.34
N ASN A 136 -14.94 5.57 1.28
CA ASN A 136 -14.88 6.84 0.57
C ASN A 136 -15.53 8.00 1.34
N ARG A 137 -16.62 7.76 2.06
CA ARG A 137 -17.23 8.78 2.94
C ARG A 137 -16.31 9.12 4.13
N ALA A 138 -15.65 8.12 4.73
CA ALA A 138 -14.58 8.32 5.71
C ALA A 138 -13.43 9.18 5.17
N ALA A 139 -13.11 9.10 3.87
CA ALA A 139 -12.08 9.92 3.24
C ALA A 139 -12.46 11.41 3.22
N CYS A 140 -13.76 11.72 3.09
CA CYS A 140 -14.28 13.08 3.14
C CYS A 140 -14.19 13.63 4.56
N TYR A 141 -14.70 12.88 5.55
CA TYR A 141 -14.61 13.26 6.96
C TYR A 141 -13.16 13.48 7.42
N LEU A 142 -12.19 12.66 6.95
CA LEU A 142 -10.77 12.86 7.23
C LEU A 142 -10.21 14.16 6.63
N LYS A 143 -10.73 14.62 5.49
CA LYS A 143 -10.35 15.90 4.86
C LYS A 143 -11.04 17.11 5.52
N GLU A 144 -12.21 16.92 6.10
CA GLU A 144 -12.92 17.91 6.92
C GLU A 144 -12.38 18.00 8.36
N GLY A 145 -11.54 17.04 8.78
CA GLY A 145 -11.03 16.93 10.15
C GLY A 145 -11.98 16.22 11.12
N ASN A 146 -13.18 15.81 10.67
CA ASN A 146 -14.15 15.03 11.45
C ASN A 146 -13.65 13.60 11.69
N SER A 147 -12.77 13.49 12.68
CA SER A 147 -12.07 12.24 13.00
C SER A 147 -13.01 11.20 13.61
N VAL A 148 -14.09 11.63 14.28
CA VAL A 148 -15.05 10.75 14.97
C VAL A 148 -15.90 9.96 13.97
N ASP A 149 -16.49 10.62 12.98
CA ASP A 149 -17.32 9.94 11.98
C ASP A 149 -16.46 9.20 10.94
N CYS A 150 -15.23 9.67 10.69
CA CYS A 150 -14.22 8.91 9.94
C CYS A 150 -13.92 7.54 10.59
N ILE A 151 -13.75 7.49 11.93
CA ILE A 151 -13.53 6.22 12.65
C ILE A 151 -14.75 5.30 12.58
N GLN A 152 -15.97 5.84 12.69
CA GLN A 152 -17.21 5.07 12.57
C GLN A 152 -17.33 4.41 11.19
N ASP A 153 -17.23 5.19 10.11
CA ASP A 153 -17.29 4.65 8.74
C ASP A 153 -16.17 3.64 8.46
N CYS A 154 -14.95 3.88 8.96
CA CYS A 154 -13.86 2.91 8.82
C CYS A 154 -14.12 1.60 9.60
N ASN A 155 -14.81 1.65 10.74
CA ASN A 155 -15.21 0.45 11.47
C ASN A 155 -16.23 -0.35 10.66
N SER A 156 -17.32 0.28 10.20
CA SER A 156 -18.33 -0.40 9.37
C SER A 156 -17.77 -0.92 8.05
N ALA A 157 -16.81 -0.22 7.43
CA ALA A 157 -16.10 -0.73 6.26
C ALA A 157 -15.27 -2.01 6.56
N LEU A 158 -14.69 -2.12 7.76
CA LEU A 158 -13.86 -3.26 8.18
C LEU A 158 -14.66 -4.41 8.81
N GLU A 159 -15.86 -4.15 9.31
CA GLU A 159 -16.85 -5.17 9.67
C GLU A 159 -17.37 -5.91 8.42
N LEU A 160 -17.52 -5.19 7.31
CA LEU A 160 -17.93 -5.74 6.01
C LEU A 160 -16.78 -6.42 5.26
N GLN A 161 -15.63 -5.75 5.15
CA GLN A 161 -14.43 -6.28 4.49
C GLN A 161 -13.20 -6.16 5.42
N PRO A 162 -12.95 -7.18 6.25
CA PRO A 162 -11.75 -7.24 7.10
C PRO A 162 -10.45 -7.06 6.31
N TYR A 163 -9.46 -6.45 6.95
CA TYR A 163 -8.12 -6.22 6.37
C TYR A 163 -8.07 -5.35 5.10
N SER A 164 -9.12 -4.56 4.82
CA SER A 164 -9.10 -3.57 3.74
C SER A 164 -8.11 -2.42 4.05
N LEU A 165 -7.11 -2.21 3.17
CA LEU A 165 -6.05 -1.21 3.37
C LEU A 165 -6.57 0.22 3.55
N LYS A 166 -7.51 0.65 2.70
CA LYS A 166 -7.95 2.06 2.64
C LYS A 166 -8.68 2.48 3.93
N PRO A 167 -9.63 1.71 4.49
CA PRO A 167 -10.18 1.95 5.83
C PRO A 167 -9.14 1.92 6.94
N LEU A 168 -8.20 0.95 6.97
CA LEU A 168 -7.18 0.88 8.02
C LEU A 168 -6.29 2.12 8.06
N LEU A 169 -5.78 2.56 6.89
CA LEU A 169 -4.98 3.78 6.78
C LEU A 169 -5.77 5.04 7.18
N ARG A 170 -7.04 5.15 6.76
CA ARG A 170 -7.93 6.28 7.10
C ARG A 170 -8.23 6.31 8.60
N ARG A 171 -8.50 5.15 9.22
CA ARG A 171 -8.74 5.03 10.66
C ARG A 171 -7.48 5.30 11.49
N ALA A 172 -6.31 4.87 11.04
CA ALA A 172 -5.04 5.17 11.70
C ALA A 172 -4.77 6.68 11.76
N LEU A 173 -4.96 7.38 10.64
CA LEU A 173 -4.84 8.84 10.57
C LEU A 173 -5.88 9.55 11.46
N ALA A 174 -7.13 9.08 11.47
CA ALA A 174 -8.19 9.63 12.31
C ALA A 174 -8.00 9.34 13.83
N TYR A 175 -7.35 8.23 14.18
CA TYR A 175 -6.90 8.01 15.57
C TYR A 175 -5.75 8.94 15.94
N GLU A 176 -4.84 9.23 15.01
CA GLU A 176 -3.71 10.14 15.26
C GLU A 176 -4.14 11.59 15.49
N SER A 177 -5.08 12.11 14.69
CA SER A 177 -5.68 13.43 14.88
C SER A 177 -6.51 13.56 16.17
N MET A 178 -6.81 12.44 16.84
CA MET A 178 -7.39 12.39 18.19
C MET A 178 -6.36 12.04 19.28
N GLU A 179 -5.06 12.04 18.98
CA GLU A 179 -3.96 11.64 19.87
C GLU A 179 -4.05 10.18 20.41
N ARG A 180 -4.85 9.32 19.76
CA ARG A 180 -5.07 7.92 20.14
C ARG A 180 -3.98 7.01 19.57
N TYR A 181 -2.72 7.41 19.76
CA TYR A 181 -1.51 6.83 19.13
C TYR A 181 -1.41 5.30 19.26
N ARG A 182 -1.88 4.73 20.38
CA ARG A 182 -1.92 3.28 20.61
C ARG A 182 -2.71 2.53 19.54
N GLN A 183 -3.85 3.08 19.12
CA GLN A 183 -4.76 2.46 18.17
C GLN A 183 -4.30 2.73 16.73
N ALA A 184 -3.83 3.95 16.45
CA ALA A 184 -3.18 4.27 15.18
C ALA A 184 -1.97 3.36 14.91
N TYR A 185 -1.12 3.12 15.92
CA TYR A 185 0.03 2.20 15.81
C TYR A 185 -0.39 0.76 15.47
N VAL A 186 -1.47 0.26 16.07
CA VAL A 186 -2.02 -1.07 15.73
C VAL A 186 -2.51 -1.11 14.29
N ASP A 187 -3.28 -0.11 13.83
CA ASP A 187 -3.79 -0.05 12.46
C ASP A 187 -2.67 0.09 11.42
N TYR A 188 -1.63 0.89 11.66
CA TYR A 188 -0.47 0.89 10.76
C TYR A 188 0.31 -0.44 10.80
N LYS A 189 0.36 -1.14 11.94
CA LYS A 189 0.98 -2.48 12.04
C LYS A 189 0.15 -3.60 11.40
N THR A 190 -1.15 -3.45 11.23
CA THR A 190 -1.96 -4.38 10.42
C THR A 190 -1.79 -4.08 8.94
N VAL A 191 -1.76 -2.80 8.53
CA VAL A 191 -1.40 -2.38 7.17
C VAL A 191 -0.07 -2.99 6.73
N LEU A 192 0.99 -2.89 7.55
CA LEU A 192 2.30 -3.46 7.23
C LEU A 192 2.38 -5.00 7.27
N GLN A 193 1.40 -5.68 7.85
CA GLN A 193 1.24 -7.14 7.72
C GLN A 193 0.53 -7.53 6.41
N ILE A 194 -0.27 -6.63 5.82
CA ILE A 194 -0.95 -6.86 4.54
C ILE A 194 0.00 -6.48 3.38
N ASP A 195 0.62 -5.30 3.46
CA ASP A 195 1.62 -4.81 2.50
C ASP A 195 2.74 -4.05 3.23
N SER A 196 3.94 -4.63 3.23
CA SER A 196 5.15 -4.06 3.83
C SER A 196 5.76 -2.90 3.02
N GLY A 197 5.37 -2.75 1.74
CA GLY A 197 5.88 -1.74 0.81
C GLY A 197 5.36 -0.33 1.06
N ILE A 198 4.29 -0.15 1.85
CA ILE A 198 3.65 1.15 2.10
C ILE A 198 4.55 2.01 3.01
N GLN A 199 5.38 2.86 2.41
CA GLN A 199 6.35 3.71 3.12
C GLN A 199 5.66 4.59 4.17
N ALA A 200 4.54 5.23 3.81
CA ALA A 200 3.74 6.04 4.75
C ALA A 200 3.28 5.28 6.01
N ALA A 201 3.09 3.96 5.95
CA ALA A 201 2.77 3.16 7.14
C ALA A 201 4.02 2.85 7.97
N ASN A 202 5.16 2.60 7.33
CA ASN A 202 6.46 2.45 8.00
C ASN A 202 6.87 3.74 8.72
N ASP A 203 6.80 4.89 8.05
CA ASP A 203 7.17 6.20 8.59
C ASP A 203 6.31 6.60 9.79
N ASN A 204 4.99 6.39 9.69
CA ASN A 204 4.08 6.64 10.80
C ASN A 204 4.31 5.66 11.96
N VAL A 205 4.57 4.37 11.71
CA VAL A 205 4.99 3.42 12.77
C VAL A 205 6.27 3.88 13.46
N ASN A 206 7.27 4.34 12.70
CA ASN A 206 8.54 4.80 13.24
C ASN A 206 8.38 6.08 14.09
N ARG A 207 7.51 7.00 13.66
CA ARG A 207 7.17 8.22 14.41
C ARG A 207 6.37 7.92 15.68
N LEU A 208 5.27 7.17 15.58
CA LEU A 208 4.43 6.79 16.72
C LEU A 208 5.19 5.92 17.72
N THR A 209 6.16 5.11 17.29
CA THR A 209 7.05 4.38 18.21
C THR A 209 7.81 5.31 19.14
N ARG A 210 8.30 6.47 18.65
CA ARG A 210 8.98 7.47 19.48
C ARG A 210 7.98 8.10 20.46
N THR A 211 6.88 8.64 19.95
CA THR A 211 5.80 9.25 20.77
C THR A 211 5.29 8.32 21.87
N LEU A 212 5.15 7.02 21.62
CA LEU A 212 4.72 6.04 22.62
C LEU A 212 5.83 5.72 23.65
N ILE A 213 7.11 5.68 23.25
CA ILE A 213 8.24 5.59 24.18
C ILE A 213 8.31 6.84 25.08
N ASP A 214 8.10 8.03 24.51
CA ASP A 214 8.12 9.31 25.23
C ASP A 214 6.97 9.42 26.25
N GLN A 215 5.79 8.86 25.93
CA GLN A 215 4.60 8.86 26.80
C GLN A 215 4.60 7.76 27.87
N ASP A 216 5.15 6.57 27.58
CA ASP A 216 5.00 5.39 28.44
C ASP A 216 6.31 4.80 28.98
N GLY A 217 7.46 5.25 28.49
CA GLY A 217 8.76 4.65 28.77
C GLY A 217 8.97 3.30 28.08
N PRO A 218 9.88 2.44 28.58
CA PRO A 218 10.24 1.18 27.93
C PRO A 218 9.07 0.19 27.80
N ASN A 219 8.09 0.25 28.71
CA ASN A 219 6.96 -0.66 28.79
C ASN A 219 5.77 -0.26 27.88
N TRP A 220 5.94 0.70 26.97
CA TRP A 220 4.89 1.16 26.04
C TRP A 220 4.17 0.02 25.29
N ARG A 221 4.90 -1.05 24.97
CA ARG A 221 4.37 -2.24 24.27
C ARG A 221 3.35 -3.03 25.08
N GLU A 222 3.49 -3.08 26.40
CA GLU A 222 2.57 -3.80 27.30
C GLU A 222 1.21 -3.10 27.38
N LYS A 223 1.19 -1.79 27.10
CA LYS A 223 0.00 -0.93 27.08
C LYS A 223 -0.63 -0.81 25.68
N LEU A 224 -0.23 -1.63 24.70
CA LEU A 224 -0.85 -1.64 23.38
C LEU A 224 -2.11 -2.52 23.36
N PRO A 225 -3.12 -2.21 22.53
CA PRO A 225 -4.14 -3.18 22.15
C PRO A 225 -3.49 -4.37 21.45
N PRO A 226 -4.07 -5.58 21.52
CA PRO A 226 -3.57 -6.74 20.78
C PRO A 226 -3.59 -6.44 19.28
N ILE A 227 -2.43 -6.54 18.63
CA ILE A 227 -2.31 -6.43 17.16
C ILE A 227 -2.94 -7.69 16.56
N PRO A 228 -4.00 -7.60 15.72
CA PRO A 228 -4.59 -8.77 15.12
C PRO A 228 -3.64 -9.37 14.07
N VAL A 229 -3.63 -10.70 13.99
CA VAL A 229 -2.82 -11.46 13.05
C VAL A 229 -3.54 -11.48 11.71
N VAL A 230 -2.90 -10.90 10.69
CA VAL A 230 -3.45 -10.87 9.33
C VAL A 230 -3.30 -12.24 8.68
N PRO A 231 -4.37 -12.87 8.15
CA PRO A 231 -4.27 -14.14 7.45
C PRO A 231 -3.62 -13.93 6.06
N VAL A 232 -2.86 -14.92 5.59
CA VAL A 232 -2.14 -14.86 4.30
C VAL A 232 -3.10 -14.59 3.12
N SER A 233 -4.36 -15.02 3.20
CA SER A 233 -5.39 -14.70 2.22
C SER A 233 -5.61 -13.19 2.03
N ALA A 234 -5.50 -12.38 3.07
CA ALA A 234 -5.64 -10.92 2.98
C ALA A 234 -4.49 -10.27 2.18
N GLN A 235 -3.29 -10.87 2.20
CA GLN A 235 -2.14 -10.42 1.41
C GLN A 235 -2.33 -10.72 -0.09
N PHE A 236 -3.08 -11.77 -0.44
CA PHE A 236 -3.34 -12.16 -1.83
C PHE A 236 -4.34 -11.26 -2.56
N TYR A 237 -5.30 -10.62 -1.85
CA TYR A 237 -6.24 -9.68 -2.50
C TYR A 237 -5.51 -8.54 -3.22
N LEU A 238 -4.37 -8.07 -2.70
CA LEU A 238 -3.56 -7.03 -3.36
C LEU A 238 -2.83 -7.52 -4.61
N HIS A 239 -2.43 -8.79 -4.65
CA HIS A 239 -1.87 -9.37 -5.88
C HIS A 239 -2.94 -9.47 -6.98
N SER A 240 -4.19 -9.74 -6.63
CA SER A 240 -5.31 -9.76 -7.58
C SER A 240 -5.75 -8.35 -8.02
N SER A 241 -5.70 -7.33 -7.15
CA SER A 241 -6.04 -5.96 -7.56
C SER A 241 -4.95 -5.28 -8.40
N ASN A 242 -3.69 -5.68 -8.20
CA ASN A 242 -2.56 -5.15 -8.98
C ASN A 242 -2.45 -5.75 -10.39
N THR A 243 -3.10 -6.90 -10.68
CA THR A 243 -3.21 -7.40 -12.06
C THR A 243 -4.23 -6.64 -12.89
N ASP A 244 -5.28 -6.10 -12.26
CA ASP A 244 -6.41 -5.45 -12.96
C ASP A 244 -6.16 -3.95 -13.25
N SER A 245 -4.97 -3.44 -12.93
CA SER A 245 -4.65 -2.00 -12.94
C SER A 245 -4.33 -1.40 -14.33
N VAL A 246 -4.66 -2.07 -15.44
CA VAL A 246 -4.46 -1.55 -16.82
C VAL A 246 -5.66 -1.79 -17.76
N GLU A 247 -6.87 -2.09 -17.27
CA GLU A 247 -8.06 -2.19 -18.14
C GLU A 247 -9.17 -1.20 -17.78
N THR A 248 -9.40 -0.20 -18.63
CA THR A 248 -10.73 0.29 -19.10
C THR A 248 -10.59 1.55 -19.97
N THR A 249 -10.60 1.37 -21.29
CA THR A 249 -11.20 2.37 -22.21
C THR A 249 -12.04 1.65 -23.26
N ARG A 250 -13.37 1.72 -23.07
CA ARG A 250 -14.48 1.39 -24.01
C ARG A 250 -14.16 0.58 -25.28
N GLY A 251 -14.86 -0.54 -25.43
CA GLY A 251 -14.89 -1.31 -26.68
C GLY A 251 -15.36 -0.49 -27.89
N HIS A 252 -14.43 -0.20 -28.79
CA HIS A 252 -14.63 -0.34 -30.23
C HIS A 252 -13.93 -1.64 -30.69
N ALA A 253 -14.00 -1.96 -32.00
CA ALA A 253 -13.40 -3.17 -32.56
C ALA A 253 -11.90 -3.33 -32.19
N PRO A 254 -11.40 -4.58 -32.04
CA PRO A 254 -10.18 -4.85 -31.29
C PRO A 254 -8.94 -4.13 -31.84
N CYS A 255 -8.45 -3.18 -31.03
CA CYS A 255 -7.20 -2.46 -31.25
C CYS A 255 -6.42 -2.49 -29.94
N GLU A 256 -5.74 -3.62 -29.69
CA GLU A 256 -5.06 -3.91 -28.42
C GLU A 256 -3.98 -2.86 -28.09
N ASN A 257 -3.93 -2.43 -26.83
CA ASN A 257 -3.16 -1.26 -26.41
C ASN A 257 -1.63 -1.53 -26.37
N PRO A 258 -0.77 -0.79 -27.13
CA PRO A 258 0.64 -1.17 -27.31
C PRO A 258 1.49 -1.26 -26.03
N GLU A 259 1.25 -0.41 -25.03
CA GLU A 259 2.02 -0.39 -23.78
C GLU A 259 1.69 -1.58 -22.87
N GLU A 260 0.43 -2.03 -22.89
CA GLU A 260 -0.04 -3.18 -22.14
C GLU A 260 0.53 -4.48 -22.73
N LYS A 261 0.42 -4.64 -24.06
CA LYS A 261 1.09 -5.69 -24.83
C LYS A 261 2.59 -5.77 -24.53
N PHE A 262 3.25 -4.61 -24.41
CA PHE A 262 4.68 -4.55 -24.08
C PHE A 262 4.98 -5.11 -22.68
N LYS A 263 4.20 -4.75 -21.65
CA LYS A 263 4.33 -5.29 -20.28
C LYS A 263 4.09 -6.80 -20.26
N ASP A 264 3.08 -7.25 -20.98
CA ASP A 264 2.67 -8.65 -21.05
C ASP A 264 3.70 -9.53 -21.80
N LEU A 265 4.24 -9.05 -22.91
CA LEU A 265 5.36 -9.68 -23.63
C LEU A 265 6.67 -9.70 -22.81
N LYS A 266 6.96 -8.63 -22.06
CA LYS A 266 8.10 -8.56 -21.12
C LYS A 266 7.97 -9.63 -20.03
N ASN A 267 6.77 -9.82 -19.48
CA ASN A 267 6.49 -10.85 -18.50
C ASN A 267 6.61 -12.27 -19.07
N LYS A 268 6.04 -12.53 -20.25
CA LYS A 268 6.15 -13.81 -20.96
C LYS A 268 7.61 -14.15 -21.31
N GLY A 269 8.40 -13.17 -21.74
CA GLY A 269 9.85 -13.32 -21.93
C GLY A 269 10.59 -13.70 -20.64
N ASN A 270 10.29 -13.04 -19.52
CA ASN A 270 10.87 -13.38 -18.20
C ASN A 270 10.49 -14.81 -17.76
N GLU A 271 9.28 -15.29 -18.05
CA GLU A 271 8.90 -16.67 -17.78
C GLU A 271 9.68 -17.69 -18.62
N PHE A 272 9.85 -17.44 -19.92
CA PHE A 272 10.62 -18.34 -20.79
C PHE A 272 12.09 -18.44 -20.33
N VAL A 273 12.69 -17.34 -19.84
CA VAL A 273 14.01 -17.35 -19.18
C VAL A 273 14.00 -18.22 -17.91
N LYS A 274 13.00 -18.09 -17.03
CA LYS A 274 12.87 -18.96 -15.84
C LYS A 274 12.71 -20.44 -16.19
N LYS A 275 12.01 -20.73 -17.30
CA LYS A 275 11.80 -22.08 -17.86
C LYS A 275 13.01 -22.60 -18.66
N GLY A 276 14.09 -21.81 -18.80
CA GLY A 276 15.29 -22.17 -19.55
C GLY A 276 15.14 -22.18 -21.08
N ASN A 277 14.00 -21.75 -21.62
CA ASN A 277 13.75 -21.69 -23.06
C ASN A 277 14.15 -20.30 -23.60
N TYR A 278 15.43 -20.15 -23.92
CA TYR A 278 15.99 -18.85 -24.34
C TYR A 278 15.55 -18.40 -25.74
N GLU A 279 15.18 -19.32 -26.64
CA GLU A 279 14.77 -18.99 -28.01
C GLU A 279 13.39 -18.31 -28.05
N GLU A 280 12.41 -18.85 -27.32
CA GLU A 280 11.10 -18.20 -27.19
C GLU A 280 11.19 -16.89 -26.39
N ALA A 281 12.11 -16.81 -25.41
CA ALA A 281 12.41 -15.54 -24.74
C ALA A 281 12.97 -14.48 -25.71
N LEU A 282 13.89 -14.84 -26.62
CA LEU A 282 14.39 -13.92 -27.65
C LEU A 282 13.28 -13.42 -28.56
N LYS A 283 12.36 -14.29 -29.00
CA LYS A 283 11.21 -13.90 -29.83
C LYS A 283 10.34 -12.87 -29.10
N LYS A 284 10.01 -13.12 -27.83
CA LYS A 284 9.17 -12.19 -27.03
C LYS A 284 9.86 -10.87 -26.71
N TYR A 285 11.16 -10.85 -26.42
CA TYR A 285 11.91 -9.59 -26.30
C TYR A 285 12.05 -8.86 -27.64
N SER A 286 12.11 -9.59 -28.76
CA SER A 286 12.12 -9.01 -30.12
C SER A 286 10.77 -8.44 -30.54
N GLU A 287 9.67 -8.95 -30.00
CA GLU A 287 8.35 -8.33 -30.10
C GLU A 287 8.24 -7.09 -29.20
N CYS A 288 8.84 -7.09 -28.00
CA CYS A 288 8.86 -5.93 -27.09
C CYS A 288 9.47 -4.67 -27.75
N MET A 289 10.67 -4.77 -28.35
CA MET A 289 11.34 -3.60 -28.94
C MET A 289 10.57 -2.97 -30.11
N LYS A 290 9.70 -3.74 -30.79
CA LYS A 290 8.82 -3.23 -31.86
C LYS A 290 7.68 -2.36 -31.32
N LEU A 291 7.33 -2.50 -30.04
CA LEU A 291 6.29 -1.72 -29.36
C LEU A 291 6.88 -0.54 -28.57
N ASN A 292 8.02 -0.74 -27.90
CA ASN A 292 8.75 0.32 -27.22
C ASN A 292 10.27 0.09 -27.32
N SER A 293 10.96 1.00 -28.00
CA SER A 293 12.41 0.95 -28.27
C SER A 293 13.28 1.61 -27.18
N GLN A 294 12.71 2.25 -26.16
CA GLN A 294 13.47 3.06 -25.18
C GLN A 294 13.74 2.36 -23.83
N GLU A 295 13.11 1.21 -23.56
CA GLU A 295 13.30 0.47 -22.29
C GLU A 295 14.56 -0.41 -22.34
N LEU A 296 15.65 0.11 -21.77
CA LEU A 296 16.96 -0.55 -21.68
C LEU A 296 16.90 -1.93 -21.00
N THR A 297 15.93 -2.17 -20.11
CA THR A 297 15.77 -3.47 -19.44
C THR A 297 15.58 -4.60 -20.45
N ILE A 298 14.85 -4.38 -21.56
CA ILE A 298 14.64 -5.41 -22.60
C ILE A 298 15.96 -5.77 -23.26
N TYR A 299 16.77 -4.79 -23.66
CA TYR A 299 18.08 -5.02 -24.29
C TYR A 299 19.02 -5.80 -23.36
N THR A 300 19.11 -5.44 -22.07
CA THR A 300 19.93 -6.23 -21.14
C THR A 300 19.44 -7.68 -21.03
N ASN A 301 18.13 -7.93 -21.00
CA ASN A 301 17.56 -9.27 -20.87
C ASN A 301 17.65 -10.08 -22.17
N ARG A 302 17.55 -9.44 -23.34
CA ARG A 302 17.80 -10.08 -24.64
C ARG A 302 19.27 -10.50 -24.76
N ALA A 303 20.22 -9.65 -24.37
CA ALA A 303 21.63 -10.01 -24.31
C ALA A 303 21.92 -11.25 -23.43
N LEU A 304 21.19 -11.41 -22.31
CA LEU A 304 21.32 -12.62 -21.46
C LEU A 304 20.88 -13.89 -22.20
N CYS A 305 19.81 -13.83 -23.00
CA CYS A 305 19.36 -14.95 -23.82
C CYS A 305 20.33 -15.25 -24.97
N CYS A 306 20.82 -14.23 -25.68
CA CYS A 306 21.84 -14.39 -26.72
C CYS A 306 23.12 -15.03 -26.16
N LEU A 307 23.59 -14.63 -24.96
CA LEU A 307 24.71 -15.28 -24.26
C LEU A 307 24.46 -16.76 -23.97
N LYS A 308 23.22 -17.16 -23.68
CA LYS A 308 22.83 -18.56 -23.42
C LYS A 308 22.65 -19.40 -24.69
N LEU A 309 22.52 -18.74 -25.85
CA LEU A 309 22.44 -19.34 -27.18
C LEU A 309 23.73 -19.14 -28.00
N PHE A 310 24.83 -18.76 -27.35
CA PHE A 310 26.16 -18.54 -27.96
C PHE A 310 26.19 -17.45 -29.06
N GLN A 311 25.15 -16.62 -29.15
CA GLN A 311 25.00 -15.50 -30.10
C GLN A 311 25.76 -14.25 -29.60
N TYR A 312 27.07 -14.37 -29.47
CA TYR A 312 27.90 -13.38 -28.77
C TYR A 312 27.95 -11.99 -29.45
N GLU A 313 27.97 -11.90 -30.80
CA GLU A 313 27.95 -10.61 -31.50
C GLU A 313 26.63 -9.84 -31.29
N GLU A 314 25.52 -10.53 -31.09
CA GLU A 314 24.21 -9.91 -30.84
C GLU A 314 24.09 -9.48 -29.37
N ALA A 315 24.51 -10.34 -28.43
CA ALA A 315 24.62 -9.98 -27.02
C ALA A 315 25.51 -8.75 -26.79
N LYS A 316 26.59 -8.61 -27.56
CA LYS A 316 27.48 -7.45 -27.52
C LYS A 316 26.78 -6.17 -27.97
N LYS A 317 26.12 -6.18 -29.14
CA LYS A 317 25.39 -5.01 -29.68
C LYS A 317 24.32 -4.49 -28.71
N ASP A 318 23.61 -5.40 -28.06
CA ASP A 318 22.60 -5.05 -27.05
C ASP A 318 23.21 -4.39 -25.80
N CYS A 319 24.35 -4.90 -25.34
CA CYS A 319 25.05 -4.27 -24.22
C CYS A 319 25.67 -2.93 -24.62
N ASP A 320 26.20 -2.81 -25.85
CA ASP A 320 26.74 -1.56 -26.38
C ASP A 320 25.65 -0.48 -26.47
N TYR A 321 24.43 -0.80 -26.90
CA TYR A 321 23.31 0.14 -26.93
C TYR A 321 22.87 0.60 -25.53
N VAL A 322 22.79 -0.32 -24.57
CA VAL A 322 22.49 0.05 -23.16
C VAL A 322 23.57 0.96 -22.60
N LEU A 323 24.85 0.65 -22.83
CA LEU A 323 25.99 1.41 -22.33
C LEU A 323 26.24 2.73 -23.07
N GLN A 324 25.54 3.00 -24.18
CA GLN A 324 25.47 4.33 -24.82
C GLN A 324 24.37 5.23 -24.23
N THR A 325 23.49 4.67 -23.38
CA THR A 325 22.35 5.37 -22.77
C THR A 325 22.46 5.41 -21.24
N ASP A 326 23.07 4.40 -20.64
CA ASP A 326 23.35 4.23 -19.22
C ASP A 326 24.73 3.55 -19.06
N ASP A 327 25.81 4.34 -19.12
CA ASP A 327 27.19 3.92 -18.86
C ASP A 327 27.36 3.23 -17.50
N SER A 328 26.47 3.52 -16.53
CA SER A 328 26.53 2.98 -15.17
C SER A 328 26.00 1.55 -15.06
N ASN A 329 25.45 0.97 -16.15
CA ASN A 329 24.73 -0.28 -16.11
C ASN A 329 25.64 -1.51 -15.89
N ILE A 330 25.90 -1.84 -14.62
CA ILE A 330 26.73 -2.98 -14.19
C ILE A 330 26.31 -4.30 -14.86
N LYS A 331 25.00 -4.51 -15.11
CA LYS A 331 24.49 -5.71 -15.77
C LYS A 331 24.89 -5.77 -17.25
N ALA A 332 24.84 -4.64 -17.96
CA ALA A 332 25.30 -4.56 -19.34
C ALA A 332 26.83 -4.66 -19.44
N LEU A 333 27.60 -3.98 -18.56
CA LEU A 333 29.06 -4.13 -18.48
C LEU A 333 29.49 -5.59 -18.33
N TYR A 334 28.88 -6.31 -17.38
CA TYR A 334 29.19 -7.72 -17.14
C TYR A 334 28.79 -8.63 -18.31
N ARG A 335 27.60 -8.42 -18.90
CA ARG A 335 27.12 -9.20 -20.07
C ARG A 335 27.98 -8.93 -21.32
N ARG A 336 28.45 -7.69 -21.52
CA ARG A 336 29.41 -7.30 -22.57
C ARG A 336 30.76 -8.03 -22.42
N ALA A 337 31.29 -8.12 -21.20
CA ALA A 337 32.54 -8.81 -20.93
C ALA A 337 32.43 -10.32 -21.23
N LEU A 338 31.31 -10.96 -20.86
CA LEU A 338 31.03 -12.34 -21.24
C LEU A 338 30.90 -12.52 -22.76
N ALA A 339 30.27 -11.57 -23.46
CA ALA A 339 30.13 -11.61 -24.91
C ALA A 339 31.49 -11.52 -25.63
N ASN A 340 32.35 -10.56 -25.25
CA ASN A 340 33.69 -10.45 -25.82
C ASN A 340 34.52 -11.72 -25.59
N LYS A 341 34.51 -12.28 -24.38
CA LYS A 341 35.21 -13.55 -24.10
C LYS A 341 34.71 -14.72 -24.96
N GLY A 342 33.40 -14.78 -25.22
CA GLY A 342 32.82 -15.77 -26.13
C GLY A 342 33.30 -15.59 -27.58
N LEU A 343 33.44 -14.34 -28.04
CA LEU A 343 33.96 -14.03 -29.38
C LEU A 343 35.45 -14.33 -29.55
N GLU A 344 36.25 -14.11 -28.51
CA GLU A 344 37.69 -14.42 -28.51
C GLU A 344 37.90 -15.93 -28.65
N VAL A 345 37.28 -16.74 -27.79
CA VAL A 345 37.33 -18.22 -27.87
C VAL A 345 36.80 -18.74 -29.21
N SER A 346 35.72 -18.15 -29.74
CA SER A 346 35.16 -18.54 -31.05
C SER A 346 36.11 -18.23 -32.22
N LYS A 347 36.92 -17.17 -32.13
CA LYS A 347 37.90 -16.78 -33.16
C LYS A 347 39.16 -17.63 -33.07
N GLU A 348 39.66 -17.85 -31.86
CA GLU A 348 40.80 -18.73 -31.58
C GLU A 348 40.54 -20.15 -32.09
N SER A 349 39.39 -20.75 -31.73
CA SER A 349 39.01 -22.08 -32.21
C SER A 349 38.78 -22.15 -33.73
N SER A 350 38.33 -21.05 -34.36
CA SER A 350 38.22 -20.98 -35.83
C SER A 350 39.59 -20.95 -36.52
N LEU A 351 40.57 -20.28 -35.93
CA LEU A 351 41.95 -20.21 -36.43
C LEU A 351 42.66 -21.56 -36.28
N GLU A 352 42.48 -22.26 -35.15
CA GLU A 352 43.00 -23.63 -34.95
C GLU A 352 42.45 -24.63 -35.99
N HIS A 353 41.16 -24.53 -36.33
CA HIS A 353 40.56 -25.36 -37.39
C HIS A 353 41.15 -25.03 -38.77
N LEU A 354 41.43 -23.76 -39.06
CA LEU A 354 42.07 -23.35 -40.32
C LEU A 354 43.53 -23.81 -40.41
N SER A 355 44.33 -23.65 -39.36
CA SER A 355 45.72 -24.13 -39.34
C SER A 355 45.78 -25.67 -39.40
N GLY A 356 44.89 -26.37 -38.69
CA GLY A 356 44.77 -27.82 -38.75
C GLY A 356 44.32 -28.36 -40.12
N TYR A 357 43.60 -27.57 -40.92
CA TYR A 357 43.34 -27.87 -42.33
C TYR A 357 44.58 -27.64 -43.21
N GLN A 358 45.31 -26.55 -42.96
CA GLN A 358 46.46 -26.14 -43.75
C GLN A 358 47.66 -27.10 -43.57
N GLU A 359 47.87 -27.63 -42.36
CA GLU A 359 48.85 -28.71 -42.11
C GLU A 359 48.44 -30.06 -42.72
N ARG A 360 47.13 -30.32 -42.89
CA ARG A 360 46.61 -31.57 -43.49
C ARG A 360 46.61 -31.58 -45.02
N CYS A 361 46.80 -30.44 -45.69
CA CYS A 361 46.81 -30.33 -47.15
C CYS A 361 48.06 -29.59 -47.70
N PRO A 362 49.29 -30.10 -47.49
CA PRO A 362 50.53 -29.48 -47.94
C PRO A 362 50.78 -29.68 -49.46
N GLY A 363 49.83 -29.26 -50.32
CA GLY A 363 49.90 -29.60 -51.75
C GLY A 363 48.95 -28.86 -52.72
N CYS A 364 48.20 -27.84 -52.30
CA CYS A 364 47.36 -27.06 -53.21
C CYS A 364 47.57 -25.54 -53.05
N LEU A 365 48.47 -25.00 -53.88
CA LEU A 365 48.54 -23.59 -54.25
C LEU A 365 48.31 -23.49 -55.77
N PRO A 366 47.63 -22.45 -56.28
CA PRO A 366 47.64 -22.07 -57.69
C PRO A 366 48.95 -21.35 -58.07
#